data_AF-A0AA88GCZ3-F1
#
_entry.id   AF-A0AA88GCZ3-F1
#
_cell.length_a   1.000
_cell.length_b   1.000
_cell.length_c   1.000
_cell.angle_alpha   90.00
_cell.angle_beta   90.00
_cell.angle_gamma   90.00
#
_symmetry.space_group_name_H-M   'P 1'
#
loop_
_entity.id
_entity.type
_entity.pdbx_description
1 polymer ?
#
loop_
_entity_poly.entity_id
_entity_poly.type
_entity_poly.pdbx_seq_one_letter_code
_entity_poly.pdbx_strand_id
1 'polypeptide(L)'
;MSTSRNLIKQKLEDILQEKEGEKILKRTIVVFELPFVAEEKQIREFFEKVSGGIASIDVIKANALVFSSAVIQFNKEKGAEKALELARHGVAVGQFDGIVASAQDVLEGKKLSRTKEDVKPSSGTPGNGCKNQ
;
A
#
# COMPACT_ATOMS: atom_id res chain seq x y z
N MET A 1 11.06 -9.38 -15.85
CA MET A 1 10.19 -9.14 -14.69
C MET A 1 11.04 -8.49 -13.60
N SER A 2 10.59 -7.40 -12.98
CA SER A 2 11.40 -6.67 -11.97
C SER A 2 11.72 -7.56 -10.77
N THR A 3 13.00 -7.71 -10.45
CA THR A 3 13.55 -8.59 -9.40
C THR A 3 12.85 -8.40 -8.05
N SER A 4 12.46 -7.17 -7.70
CA SER A 4 11.74 -6.88 -6.44
C SER A 4 10.37 -7.57 -6.33
N ARG A 5 9.59 -7.65 -7.42
CA ARG A 5 8.27 -8.29 -7.37
C ARG A 5 8.37 -9.78 -7.13
N ASN A 6 9.39 -10.43 -7.69
CA ASN A 6 9.64 -11.86 -7.43
C ASN A 6 10.07 -12.09 -5.99
N LEU A 7 10.96 -11.26 -5.44
CA LEU A 7 11.37 -11.34 -4.03
C LEU A 7 10.18 -11.15 -3.07
N ILE A 8 9.28 -10.21 -3.38
CA ILE A 8 8.06 -9.99 -2.60
C ILE A 8 7.14 -11.21 -2.69
N LYS A 9 6.89 -11.72 -3.91
CA LYS A 9 6.04 -12.90 -4.09
C LYS A 9 6.57 -14.11 -3.34
N GLN A 10 7.86 -14.41 -3.50
CA GLN A 10 8.51 -15.50 -2.79
C GLN A 10 8.34 -15.35 -1.27
N LYS A 11 8.54 -14.15 -0.73
CA LYS A 11 8.34 -13.90 0.70
C LYS A 11 6.89 -14.10 1.16
N LEU A 12 5.91 -13.70 0.35
CA LEU A 12 4.50 -13.93 0.67
C LEU A 12 4.14 -15.43 0.55
N GLU A 13 4.76 -16.16 -0.37
CA GLU A 13 4.61 -17.61 -0.48
C GLU A 13 5.23 -18.33 0.73
N ASP A 14 6.39 -17.87 1.21
CA ASP A 14 7.03 -18.40 2.43
C ASP A 14 6.09 -18.20 3.64
N ILE A 15 5.51 -17.01 3.79
CA ILE A 15 4.50 -16.72 4.82
C ILE A 15 3.29 -17.66 4.68
N LEU A 16 2.80 -17.87 3.45
CA LEU A 16 1.63 -18.72 3.19
C LEU A 16 1.86 -20.18 3.62
N GLN A 17 3.10 -20.68 3.53
CA GLN A 17 3.46 -22.04 3.92
C GLN A 17 3.55 -22.23 5.45
N GLU A 18 3.53 -21.16 6.24
CA GLU A 18 3.52 -21.25 7.70
C GLU A 18 2.20 -21.82 8.23
N LYS A 19 2.23 -22.37 9.45
CA LYS A 19 1.08 -23.04 10.11
C LYS A 19 -0.17 -22.16 10.24
N GLU A 20 0.00 -20.83 10.19
CA GLU A 20 -1.09 -19.84 10.18
C GLU A 20 -0.96 -18.83 9.03
N GLY A 21 -0.32 -19.22 7.93
CA GLY A 21 0.04 -18.34 6.82
C GLY A 21 -1.12 -17.53 6.27
N GLU A 22 -2.30 -18.13 6.08
CA GLU A 22 -3.49 -17.42 5.61
C GLU A 22 -3.92 -16.29 6.57
N LYS A 23 -3.86 -16.53 7.89
CA LYS A 23 -4.16 -15.49 8.88
C LYS A 23 -3.10 -14.39 8.87
N ILE A 24 -1.84 -14.77 8.66
CA ILE A 24 -0.73 -13.81 8.55
C ILE A 24 -0.91 -12.94 7.30
N LEU A 25 -1.30 -13.51 6.16
CA LEU A 25 -1.53 -12.75 4.94
C LEU A 25 -2.68 -11.74 5.08
N LYS A 26 -3.77 -12.10 5.77
CA LYS A 26 -4.89 -11.17 6.02
C LYS A 26 -4.49 -9.93 6.81
N ARG A 27 -3.49 -10.05 7.69
CA ARG A 27 -2.90 -8.94 8.45
C ARG A 27 -1.63 -8.38 7.81
N THR A 28 -1.34 -8.68 6.55
CA THR A 28 -0.14 -8.22 5.84
C THR A 28 -0.49 -7.38 4.62
N ILE A 29 0.23 -6.27 4.46
CA ILE A 29 0.18 -5.41 3.27
C ILE A 29 1.54 -5.36 2.60
N VAL A 30 1.54 -4.94 1.35
CA VAL A 30 2.76 -4.61 0.61
C VAL A 30 2.66 -3.17 0.11
N VAL A 31 3.73 -2.42 0.32
CA VAL A 31 3.91 -1.09 -0.26
C VAL A 31 4.92 -1.20 -1.40
N PHE A 32 4.54 -0.73 -2.58
CA PHE A 32 5.40 -0.67 -3.76
C PHE A 32 5.77 0.77 -4.09
N GLU A 33 6.84 0.91 -4.87
CA GLU A 33 7.28 2.19 -5.44
C GLU A 33 7.68 3.24 -4.40
N LEU A 34 8.07 2.81 -3.20
CA LEU A 34 8.68 3.71 -2.24
C LEU A 34 10.00 4.22 -2.80
N PRO A 35 10.38 5.49 -2.62
CA PRO A 35 11.68 5.96 -3.04
C PRO A 35 12.79 5.18 -2.30
N PHE A 36 13.93 4.95 -2.94
CA PHE A 36 15.03 4.16 -2.37
C PHE A 36 15.54 4.68 -1.01
N VAL A 37 15.40 5.99 -0.80
CA VAL A 37 15.76 6.69 0.45
C VAL A 37 14.75 6.48 1.57
N ALA A 38 13.58 5.91 1.31
CA ALA A 38 12.61 5.59 2.36
C ALA A 38 13.19 4.53 3.30
N GLU A 39 13.25 4.87 4.59
CA GLU A 39 13.78 3.99 5.63
C GLU A 39 12.66 3.31 6.40
N GLU A 40 12.96 2.14 7.00
CA GLU A 40 12.01 1.39 7.81
C GLU A 40 11.38 2.28 8.91
N LYS A 41 12.18 3.13 9.55
CA LYS A 41 11.70 4.03 10.61
C LYS A 41 10.58 4.94 10.13
N GLN A 42 10.72 5.56 8.96
CA GLN A 42 9.70 6.47 8.43
C GLN A 42 8.41 5.73 8.04
N ILE A 43 8.57 4.52 7.48
CA ILE A 43 7.45 3.65 7.13
C ILE A 43 6.72 3.21 8.42
N ARG A 44 7.47 2.83 9.45
CA ARG A 44 6.96 2.46 10.77
C ARG A 44 6.17 3.60 11.41
N GLU A 45 6.76 4.79 11.53
CA GLU A 45 6.13 5.97 12.13
C GLU A 45 4.80 6.34 11.45
N PHE A 46 4.68 6.08 10.14
CA PHE A 46 3.42 6.27 9.42
C PHE A 46 2.38 5.22 9.81
N PHE A 47 2.72 3.93 9.76
CA PHE A 47 1.78 2.84 10.00
C PHE A 47 1.51 2.56 11.49
N GLU A 48 2.32 3.07 12.41
CA GLU A 48 2.08 2.97 13.86
C GLU A 48 0.81 3.71 14.30
N LYS A 49 0.41 4.73 13.53
CA LYS A 49 -0.85 5.46 13.76
C LYS A 49 -2.08 4.62 13.43
N VAL A 50 -1.89 3.50 12.72
CA VAL A 50 -2.97 2.62 12.32
C VAL A 50 -3.35 1.67 13.47
N SER A 51 -4.66 1.56 13.72
CA SER A 51 -5.20 0.65 14.73
C SER A 51 -4.89 -0.81 14.39
N GLY A 52 -3.99 -1.46 15.13
CA GLY A 52 -3.67 -2.88 14.91
C GLY A 52 -2.28 -3.28 15.36
N GLY A 53 -1.37 -2.30 15.52
CA GLY A 53 0.02 -2.51 15.93
C GLY A 53 0.84 -3.24 14.86
N ILE A 54 2.08 -2.82 14.67
CA ILE A 54 2.99 -3.44 13.70
C ILE A 54 3.69 -4.63 14.37
N ALA A 55 3.68 -5.78 13.71
CA ALA A 55 4.43 -6.97 14.11
C ALA A 55 5.83 -6.95 13.48
N SER A 56 5.91 -6.69 12.17
CA SER A 56 7.17 -6.60 11.44
C SER A 56 7.06 -5.68 10.24
N ILE A 57 8.20 -5.14 9.81
CA ILE A 57 8.37 -4.42 8.56
C ILE A 57 9.64 -4.94 7.92
N ASP A 58 9.55 -5.24 6.63
CA ASP A 58 10.69 -5.67 5.86
C ASP A 58 10.80 -4.86 4.58
N VAL A 59 11.82 -4.01 4.52
CA VAL A 59 12.10 -3.16 3.36
C VAL A 59 12.98 -3.91 2.38
N ILE A 60 12.43 -4.18 1.20
CA ILE A 60 13.10 -4.88 0.11
C ILE A 60 13.61 -3.82 -0.87
N LYS A 61 14.94 -3.68 -0.93
CA LYS A 61 15.65 -2.83 -1.89
C LYS A 61 16.30 -3.72 -2.95
N ALA A 62 16.01 -3.48 -4.22
CA ALA A 62 16.72 -4.15 -5.31
C ALA A 62 17.81 -3.22 -5.85
N ASN A 63 19.03 -3.75 -5.99
CA ASN A 63 20.23 -2.99 -6.33
C ASN A 63 20.16 -2.19 -7.65
N ALA A 64 19.23 -2.51 -8.54
CA ALA A 64 19.08 -1.87 -9.85
C ALA A 64 17.88 -0.90 -9.95
N LEU A 65 17.10 -0.72 -8.88
CA LEU A 65 15.89 0.10 -8.90
C LEU A 65 16.03 1.31 -7.99
N VAL A 66 15.56 2.45 -8.49
CA VAL A 66 15.39 3.70 -7.72
C VAL A 66 14.25 3.63 -6.70
N PHE A 67 13.53 2.51 -6.68
CA PHE A 67 12.41 2.26 -5.79
C PHE A 67 12.64 1.03 -4.92
N SER A 68 12.16 1.11 -3.68
CA SER A 68 12.05 0.03 -2.72
C SER A 68 10.59 -0.40 -2.57
N SER A 69 10.41 -1.56 -1.94
CA SER A 69 9.11 -2.05 -1.49
C SER A 69 9.19 -2.39 -0.01
N ALA A 70 8.06 -2.42 0.68
CA ALA A 70 7.99 -2.87 2.06
C ALA A 70 6.89 -3.92 2.21
N VAL A 71 7.18 -5.00 2.93
CA VAL A 71 6.17 -5.94 3.42
C VAL A 71 5.92 -5.59 4.89
N ILE A 72 4.66 -5.35 5.25
CA ILE A 72 4.29 -4.90 6.59
C ILE A 72 3.25 -5.85 7.15
N GLN A 73 3.59 -6.49 8.26
CA GLN A 73 2.70 -7.38 8.98
C GLN A 73 2.20 -6.66 10.24
N PHE A 74 0.89 -6.65 10.44
CA PHE A 74 0.25 -6.15 11.64
C PHE A 74 0.00 -7.28 12.64
N ASN A 75 -0.17 -6.93 13.92
CA ASN A 75 -0.61 -7.91 14.92
C ASN A 75 -2.07 -8.31 14.70
N LYS A 76 -2.89 -7.36 14.21
CA LYS A 76 -4.35 -7.52 13.97
C LYS A 76 -4.72 -7.21 12.51
N GLU A 77 -5.69 -7.94 11.98
CA GLU A 77 -6.25 -7.75 10.63
C GLU A 77 -6.73 -6.31 10.38
N LYS A 78 -7.38 -5.70 11.38
CA LYS A 78 -7.82 -4.29 11.35
C LYS A 78 -6.71 -3.30 10.98
N GLY A 79 -5.46 -3.62 11.27
CA GLY A 79 -4.30 -2.81 10.87
C GLY A 79 -4.12 -2.79 9.35
N ALA A 80 -4.19 -3.95 8.72
CA ALA A 80 -4.10 -4.07 7.26
C ALA A 80 -5.30 -3.40 6.57
N GLU A 81 -6.52 -3.62 7.08
CA GLU A 81 -7.73 -2.99 6.54
C GLU A 81 -7.65 -1.47 6.54
N LYS A 82 -7.21 -0.88 7.66
CA LYS A 82 -7.09 0.58 7.79
C LYS A 82 -5.94 1.14 6.96
N ALA A 83 -4.83 0.42 6.83
CA ALA A 83 -3.75 0.83 5.94
C ALA A 83 -4.19 0.85 4.45
N LEU A 84 -5.01 -0.12 4.03
CA LEU A 84 -5.59 -0.16 2.70
C LEU A 84 -6.62 0.96 2.49
N GLU A 85 -7.44 1.28 3.50
CA GLU A 85 -8.37 2.42 3.48
C GLU A 85 -7.63 3.74 3.27
N LEU A 86 -6.55 3.99 4.03
CA LEU A 86 -5.71 5.19 3.87
C LEU A 86 -5.13 5.31 2.46
N ALA A 87 -4.66 4.19 1.89
CA ALA A 87 -4.14 4.18 0.53
C ALA A 87 -5.20 4.51 -0.52
N ARG A 88 -6.45 4.06 -0.33
CA ARG A 88 -7.57 4.39 -1.23
C ARG A 88 -7.92 5.87 -1.22
N HIS A 89 -7.69 6.55 -0.10
CA HIS A 89 -7.87 8.00 0.02
C HIS A 89 -6.65 8.81 -0.47
N GLY A 90 -5.72 8.18 -1.20
CA GLY A 90 -4.55 8.84 -1.77
C GLY A 90 -3.52 9.27 -0.72
N VAL A 91 -3.56 8.68 0.48
CA VAL A 91 -2.61 9.02 1.54
C VAL A 91 -1.26 8.39 1.22
N ALA A 92 -0.28 9.25 0.95
CA ALA A 92 1.13 8.89 0.83
C ALA A 92 1.63 8.19 2.11
N VAL A 93 2.55 7.22 1.98
CA VAL A 93 3.21 6.59 3.13
C VAL A 93 4.15 7.63 3.74
N GLY A 94 3.63 8.37 4.72
CA GLY A 94 4.25 9.58 5.23
C GLY A 94 4.29 10.66 4.15
N GLN A 95 5.50 10.96 3.69
CA GLN A 95 5.77 11.94 2.64
C GLN A 95 5.97 11.30 1.25
N PHE A 96 5.85 9.98 1.13
CA PHE A 96 6.22 9.23 -0.07
C PHE A 96 5.00 8.72 -0.84
N ASP A 97 4.94 8.99 -2.14
CA ASP A 97 3.94 8.42 -3.05
C ASP A 97 4.24 6.93 -3.26
N GLY A 98 3.45 6.05 -2.63
CA GLY A 98 3.63 4.60 -2.67
C GLY A 98 2.30 3.90 -2.95
N ILE A 99 2.36 2.73 -3.58
CA ILE A 99 1.18 1.91 -3.87
C ILE A 99 1.02 0.86 -2.77
N VAL A 100 -0.07 0.93 -2.01
CA VAL A 100 -0.37 -0.09 -1.00
C VAL A 100 -1.33 -1.13 -1.56
N ALA A 101 -1.04 -2.41 -1.32
CA ALA A 101 -1.86 -3.54 -1.73
C ALA A 101 -1.96 -4.58 -0.61
N SER A 102 -3.02 -5.38 -0.59
CA SER A 102 -3.08 -6.52 0.31
C SER A 102 -2.09 -7.60 -0.14
N ALA A 103 -1.53 -8.38 0.79
CA ALA A 103 -0.65 -9.48 0.43
C ALA A 103 -1.33 -10.50 -0.51
N GLN A 104 -2.64 -10.73 -0.30
CA GLN A 104 -3.43 -11.63 -1.12
C GLN A 104 -3.57 -11.14 -2.57
N ASP A 105 -3.87 -9.86 -2.78
CA ASP A 105 -3.95 -9.27 -4.13
C ASP A 105 -2.62 -9.37 -4.90
N VAL A 106 -1.50 -9.25 -4.17
CA VAL A 106 -0.14 -9.39 -4.75
C VAL A 106 0.13 -10.83 -5.19
N LEU A 107 -0.23 -11.81 -4.35
CA LEU A 107 -0.11 -13.23 -4.68
C LEU A 107 -0.96 -13.59 -5.90
N GLU A 108 -2.20 -13.14 -5.93
CA GLU A 108 -3.14 -13.34 -7.06
C GLU A 108 -2.72 -12.57 -8.33
N GLY A 109 -1.72 -11.69 -8.24
CA GLY A 109 -1.21 -10.93 -9.37
C GLY A 109 -2.19 -9.87 -9.88
N LYS A 110 -3.08 -9.37 -9.01
CA LYS A 110 -4.04 -8.33 -9.39
C LYS A 110 -3.32 -7.05 -9.82
N LYS A 111 -3.95 -6.32 -10.74
CA LYS A 111 -3.41 -5.07 -11.26
C LYS A 111 -3.45 -4.00 -10.15
N LEU A 112 -2.27 -3.69 -9.61
CA LEU A 112 -2.11 -2.62 -8.63
C LEU A 112 -2.21 -1.27 -9.34
N SER A 113 -3.10 -0.41 -8.86
CA SER A 113 -3.29 0.94 -9.42
C SER A 113 -3.09 1.95 -8.30
N ARG A 114 -2.37 3.04 -8.58
CA ARG A 114 -2.35 4.19 -7.67
C ARG A 114 -3.79 4.67 -7.54
N THR A 115 -4.29 4.75 -6.32
CA THR A 115 -5.57 5.42 -6.05
C THR A 115 -5.33 6.93 -6.08
N LYS A 116 -4.87 7.44 -7.23
CA LYS A 116 -5.26 8.80 -7.58
C LYS A 116 -6.71 8.65 -8.00
N GLU A 117 -7.62 9.11 -7.14
CA GLU A 117 -8.90 9.54 -7.67
C GLU A 117 -8.56 10.38 -8.91
N ASP A 118 -9.01 9.96 -10.08
CA ASP A 118 -9.59 10.90 -11.02
C ASP A 118 -10.70 11.62 -10.25
N VAL A 119 -10.32 12.54 -9.35
CA VAL A 119 -11.18 13.66 -9.01
C VAL A 119 -11.25 14.40 -10.32
N LYS A 120 -12.17 13.97 -11.19
CA LYS A 120 -12.74 14.85 -12.18
C LYS A 120 -13.03 16.13 -11.40
N PRO A 121 -12.46 17.30 -11.79
CA PRO A 121 -13.10 18.51 -11.37
C PRO A 121 -14.55 18.33 -11.77
N SER A 122 -15.46 18.38 -10.80
CA SER A 122 -16.88 18.57 -11.06
C SER A 122 -16.94 19.86 -11.87
N SER A 123 -16.89 19.70 -13.19
CA SER A 123 -17.18 20.74 -14.16
C SER A 123 -18.57 21.23 -13.80
N GLY A 124 -18.62 22.52 -13.48
CA GLY A 124 -19.70 23.15 -12.75
C GLY A 124 -21.09 22.81 -13.27
N THR A 125 -22.01 22.87 -12.32
CA THR A 125 -23.44 23.02 -12.53
C THR A 125 -23.73 23.85 -13.80
N PRO A 126 -24.63 23.40 -14.69
CA PRO A 126 -25.02 24.17 -15.87
C PRO A 126 -25.55 25.54 -15.44
N GLY A 127 -25.07 26.58 -16.12
CA GLY A 127 -25.43 27.97 -15.87
C GLY A 127 -26.94 28.15 -15.76
N ASN A 128 -27.37 28.51 -14.55
CA ASN A 128 -28.73 28.95 -14.30
C ASN A 128 -28.92 30.31 -14.99
N GLY A 129 -29.98 30.43 -15.77
CA GLY A 129 -30.16 31.51 -16.74
C GLY A 129 -30.18 32.91 -16.14
N CYS A 130 -29.45 33.82 -16.80
CA CYS A 130 -29.77 35.25 -16.72
C CYS A 130 -31.07 35.50 -17.49
N LYS A 131 -32.16 35.74 -16.76
CA LYS A 131 -33.28 36.57 -17.24
C LYS A 131 -33.22 37.86 -16.43
N ASN A 132 -32.62 38.90 -17.00
CA ASN A 132 -32.87 40.27 -16.54
C ASN A 132 -33.99 40.85 -17.41
N GLN A 133 -35.06 41.21 -16.69
CA GLN A 133 -35.91 42.39 -16.83
C GLN A 133 -35.89 43.18 -18.14
#